data_AF-A0ABD1Z5D9-F1
#
_entry.id   AF-A0ABD1Z5D9-F1
#
_cell.length_a   1.000
_cell.length_b   1.000
_cell.length_c   1.000
_cell.angle_alpha   90.00
_cell.angle_beta   90.00
_cell.angle_gamma   90.00
#
_symmetry.space_group_name_H-M   'P 1'
#
loop_
_entity.id
_entity.type
_entity.pdbx_description
1 polymer ?
#
loop_
_entity_poly.entity_id
_entity_poly.type
_entity_poly.pdbx_seq_one_letter_code
_entity_poly.pdbx_strand_id
1 'polypeptide(L)'
;MPFHKRRVIATSSREFESRNSLRSTACAQWANSSREYHSPSEKAGSDRERKRKTADENGLELEHRDDDSDFPKIYMACLKQGQRLGVAYFDVSTGELFVMEVWEDDCDLPTLQLIKFQVQPAVIYTSTKMDDQFVTALQKRLHEDSEAPHIKLVKSSFFSYQQARHRLAYLKVKGVRSDLNDTERLHALNSMINFGNEMQVRTAGGLLAILQQEMLHDIDGEHGQIESLQELSLYPLSQSLFI
;
A
#
# COMPACT_ATOMS: atom_id res chain seq x y z
N MET A 1 -49.22 -4.99 28.86
CA MET A 1 -48.71 -3.65 29.24
C MET A 1 -48.73 -3.57 30.77
N PRO A 2 -47.56 -3.68 31.42
CA PRO A 2 -47.00 -2.47 32.03
C PRO A 2 -45.49 -2.33 31.84
N PHE A 3 -45.05 -1.08 31.90
CA PHE A 3 -43.71 -0.59 31.62
C PHE A 3 -42.75 -0.79 32.80
N HIS A 4 -41.57 -1.34 32.56
CA HIS A 4 -40.44 -1.27 33.48
C HIS A 4 -39.45 -0.18 33.04
N LYS A 5 -39.38 0.89 33.84
CA LYS A 5 -38.34 1.92 33.76
C LYS A 5 -37.02 1.33 34.28
N ARG A 6 -36.00 1.22 33.42
CA ARG A 6 -34.61 0.98 33.84
C ARG A 6 -33.91 2.31 34.10
N ARG A 7 -33.25 2.35 35.25
CA ARG A 7 -32.54 3.47 35.86
C ARG A 7 -31.10 3.47 35.32
N VAL A 8 -30.67 4.57 34.72
CA VAL A 8 -29.29 4.78 34.24
C VAL A 8 -28.44 5.19 35.45
N ILE A 9 -27.38 4.42 35.74
CA ILE A 9 -26.35 4.77 36.71
C ILE A 9 -25.16 5.32 35.92
N ALA A 10 -24.88 6.61 36.09
CA ALA A 10 -23.65 7.23 35.63
C ALA A 10 -22.61 7.10 36.75
N THR A 11 -21.49 6.44 36.47
CA THR A 11 -20.31 6.47 37.33
C THR A 11 -19.28 7.42 36.73
N SER A 12 -19.02 8.51 37.45
CA SER A 12 -17.89 9.40 37.25
C SER A 12 -16.59 8.70 37.59
N SER A 13 -15.50 9.02 36.89
CA SER A 13 -14.16 8.90 37.43
C SER A 13 -13.33 10.08 36.95
N ARG A 14 -13.05 10.98 37.90
CA ARG A 14 -11.97 11.96 37.85
C ARG A 14 -10.74 11.34 38.50
N GLU A 15 -9.59 11.70 37.92
CA GLU A 15 -8.30 11.95 38.56
C GLU A 15 -7.53 10.78 39.20
N PHE A 16 -6.38 10.46 38.59
CA PHE A 16 -5.12 10.43 39.34
C PHE A 16 -3.93 10.82 38.43
N GLU A 17 -3.10 11.71 38.96
CA GLU A 17 -1.96 12.36 38.30
C GLU A 17 -0.67 11.53 38.39
N SER A 18 0.29 11.95 37.56
CA SER A 18 1.69 12.28 37.94
C SER A 18 2.84 11.50 37.27
N ARG A 19 3.60 12.31 36.52
CA ARG A 19 5.07 12.40 36.47
C ARG A 19 5.84 11.27 35.76
N ASN A 20 6.39 11.61 34.60
CA ASN A 20 7.84 11.59 34.45
C ASN A 20 8.32 12.69 33.50
N SER A 21 9.35 13.42 33.96
CA SER A 21 9.97 14.57 33.32
C SER A 21 11.47 14.29 33.23
N LEU A 22 12.07 14.79 32.14
CA LEU A 22 13.49 15.04 31.88
C LEU A 22 14.31 13.98 31.12
N ARG A 23 14.71 14.44 29.92
CA ARG A 23 16.05 14.38 29.31
C ARG A 23 16.49 13.06 28.65
N SER A 24 16.59 13.11 27.32
CA SER A 24 17.89 13.03 26.66
C SER A 24 17.85 13.66 25.27
N THR A 25 18.89 14.44 24.99
CA THR A 25 19.11 15.26 23.79
C THR A 25 20.36 14.70 23.11
N ALA A 26 20.26 14.26 21.85
CA ALA A 26 21.35 14.04 20.86
C ALA A 26 20.69 13.39 19.63
N CYS A 27 20.90 13.77 18.37
CA CYS A 27 22.14 14.15 17.71
C CYS A 27 21.94 15.27 16.67
N ALA A 28 22.97 16.14 16.62
CA ALA A 28 23.35 17.11 15.59
C ALA A 28 23.31 16.53 14.16
N GLN A 29 22.80 17.24 13.15
CA GLN A 29 23.45 18.35 12.43
C GLN A 29 24.82 17.97 11.82
N TRP A 30 24.81 17.64 10.52
CA TRP A 30 25.97 17.83 9.66
C TRP A 30 25.62 18.84 8.58
N ALA A 31 26.16 20.04 8.78
CA ALA A 31 26.38 21.04 7.75
C ALA A 31 27.85 21.47 7.82
N ASN A 32 28.37 21.83 6.65
CA ASN A 32 29.58 22.61 6.40
C ASN A 32 30.95 21.93 6.46
N SER A 33 31.55 21.79 5.27
CA SER A 33 32.95 22.17 5.08
C SER A 33 33.10 22.90 3.74
N SER A 34 33.22 24.22 3.84
CA SER A 34 33.80 25.09 2.81
C SER A 34 35.15 25.57 3.34
N ARG A 35 36.20 25.47 2.52
CA ARG A 35 37.46 26.23 2.58
C ARG A 35 38.05 26.17 1.17
N GLU A 36 38.00 27.25 0.41
CA GLU A 36 38.90 28.43 0.40
C GLU A 36 39.95 28.34 -0.72
N TYR A 37 40.15 29.48 -1.34
CA TYR A 37 40.81 29.76 -2.61
C TYR A 37 42.34 29.60 -2.56
N HIS A 38 42.95 29.28 -3.72
CA HIS A 38 44.15 29.96 -4.22
C HIS A 38 44.39 29.70 -5.72
N SER A 39 44.47 30.78 -6.51
CA SER A 39 45.14 30.81 -7.83
C SER A 39 46.61 31.21 -7.64
N PRO A 40 47.52 30.82 -8.55
CA PRO A 40 48.11 31.82 -9.46
C PRO A 40 48.43 31.34 -10.89
N SER A 41 48.73 32.32 -11.74
CA SER A 41 48.83 32.35 -13.21
C SER A 41 50.13 31.84 -13.86
N GLU A 42 50.02 31.40 -15.12
CA GLU A 42 50.94 31.57 -16.28
C GLU A 42 52.38 30.96 -16.19
N LYS A 43 52.99 30.25 -17.18
CA LYS A 43 53.15 30.50 -18.63
C LYS A 43 53.58 29.26 -19.44
N ALA A 44 53.12 29.23 -20.70
CA ALA A 44 53.80 28.93 -21.98
C ALA A 44 54.55 27.59 -22.26
N GLY A 45 54.23 26.97 -23.41
CA GLY A 45 55.23 26.25 -24.22
C GLY A 45 54.82 25.01 -25.05
N SER A 46 54.23 25.25 -26.23
CA SER A 46 54.34 24.51 -27.51
C SER A 46 53.91 23.03 -27.72
N ASP A 47 53.12 22.88 -28.78
CA ASP A 47 53.21 21.89 -29.88
C ASP A 47 52.78 20.42 -29.68
N ARG A 48 51.58 20.08 -30.17
CA ARG A 48 51.41 19.41 -31.48
C ARG A 48 49.95 19.16 -31.85
N GLU A 49 49.57 19.78 -32.96
CA GLU A 49 48.38 19.56 -33.77
C GLU A 49 48.20 18.07 -34.16
N ARG A 50 47.05 17.47 -33.82
CA ARG A 50 46.46 16.35 -34.57
C ARG A 50 44.94 16.41 -34.51
N LYS A 51 44.35 17.09 -35.50
CA LYS A 51 42.94 16.93 -35.90
C LYS A 51 42.65 15.47 -36.24
N ARG A 52 41.63 14.90 -35.60
CA ARG A 52 40.61 14.04 -36.23
C ARG A 52 39.38 13.98 -35.29
N LYS A 53 38.32 14.66 -35.72
CA LYS A 53 36.95 14.53 -35.22
C LYS A 53 36.27 13.42 -36.01
N THR A 54 35.73 12.43 -35.29
CA THR A 54 34.57 11.58 -35.60
C THR A 54 34.25 10.91 -34.24
N ALA A 55 33.28 11.43 -33.46
CA ALA A 55 31.90 10.92 -33.42
C ALA A 55 31.92 9.39 -33.31
N ASP A 56 32.09 8.85 -32.09
CA ASP A 56 31.02 8.50 -31.15
C ASP A 56 30.12 7.38 -31.69
N GLU A 57 30.58 6.14 -31.51
CA GLU A 57 29.76 4.92 -31.56
C GLU A 57 30.25 4.00 -30.44
N ASN A 58 30.07 4.44 -29.19
CA ASN A 58 29.96 3.52 -28.06
C ASN A 58 28.48 3.30 -27.77
N GLY A 59 27.82 2.59 -28.68
CA GLY A 59 26.55 1.94 -28.41
C GLY A 59 26.79 0.78 -27.46
N LEU A 60 26.94 1.08 -26.17
CA LEU A 60 26.72 0.08 -25.14
C LEU A 60 25.23 -0.20 -25.15
N GLU A 61 24.88 -1.29 -25.82
CA GLU A 61 23.59 -1.95 -25.73
C GLU A 61 23.22 -2.02 -24.24
N LEU A 62 22.26 -1.17 -23.86
CA LEU A 62 21.51 -1.37 -22.65
C LEU A 62 20.86 -2.73 -22.84
N GLU A 63 21.40 -3.76 -22.17
CA GLU A 63 20.75 -5.04 -22.04
C GLU A 63 19.32 -4.76 -21.58
N HIS A 64 18.38 -4.93 -22.51
CA HIS A 64 16.98 -5.10 -22.21
C HIS A 64 16.95 -6.35 -21.33
N ARG A 65 16.74 -6.16 -20.03
CA ARG A 65 16.44 -7.28 -19.14
C ARG A 65 15.04 -7.75 -19.49
N ASP A 66 14.97 -8.58 -20.52
CA ASP A 66 13.84 -9.46 -20.74
C ASP A 66 13.83 -10.49 -19.61
N ASP A 67 12.96 -10.28 -18.62
CA ASP A 67 12.29 -11.35 -17.90
C ASP A 67 10.86 -10.87 -17.56
N ASP A 68 10.09 -10.52 -18.60
CA ASP A 68 8.64 -10.64 -18.52
C ASP A 68 8.30 -12.14 -18.49
N SER A 69 8.52 -12.73 -17.33
CA SER A 69 8.02 -14.05 -17.00
C SER A 69 6.49 -14.00 -17.00
N ASP A 70 5.87 -15.04 -17.58
CA ASP A 70 4.43 -15.31 -17.73
C ASP A 70 3.65 -15.40 -16.39
N PHE A 71 4.05 -14.69 -15.34
CA PHE A 71 3.39 -14.68 -14.04
C PHE A 71 2.47 -13.46 -13.90
N PRO A 72 1.20 -13.66 -13.50
CA PRO A 72 0.33 -12.55 -13.14
C PRO A 72 0.95 -11.76 -11.98
N LYS A 73 1.29 -10.49 -12.23
CA LYS A 73 1.86 -9.57 -11.25
C LYS A 73 0.73 -9.06 -10.34
N ILE A 74 0.39 -9.83 -9.30
CA ILE A 74 -0.63 -9.45 -8.32
C ILE A 74 0.02 -8.72 -7.14
N TYR A 75 -0.48 -7.53 -6.82
CA TYR A 75 -0.03 -6.73 -5.68
C TYR A 75 -1.11 -6.68 -4.60
N MET A 76 -0.73 -6.94 -3.35
CA MET A 76 -1.67 -6.99 -2.23
C MET A 76 -1.32 -5.96 -1.16
N ALA A 77 -2.32 -5.41 -0.49
CA ALA A 77 -2.15 -4.65 0.75
C ALA A 77 -3.00 -5.23 1.87
N CYS A 78 -2.40 -5.38 3.06
CA CYS A 78 -3.06 -5.92 4.23
C CYS A 78 -2.92 -4.96 5.43
N LEU A 79 -4.00 -4.79 6.19
CA LEU A 79 -4.00 -4.07 7.47
C LEU A 79 -4.82 -4.82 8.50
N LYS A 80 -4.39 -4.78 9.76
CA LYS A 80 -5.15 -5.31 10.89
C LYS A 80 -5.45 -4.22 11.91
N GLN A 81 -6.67 -4.22 12.44
CA GLN A 81 -7.07 -3.34 13.54
C GLN A 81 -7.99 -4.13 14.48
N GLY A 82 -7.48 -4.48 15.67
CA GLY A 82 -8.15 -5.45 16.53
C GLY A 82 -8.25 -6.80 15.82
N GLN A 83 -9.47 -7.33 15.70
CA GLN A 83 -9.79 -8.56 14.97
C GLN A 83 -10.11 -8.31 13.48
N ARG A 84 -10.19 -7.05 13.06
CA ARG A 84 -10.59 -6.72 11.68
C ARG A 84 -9.35 -6.75 10.79
N LEU A 85 -9.37 -7.61 9.78
CA LEU A 85 -8.38 -7.70 8.71
C LEU A 85 -8.96 -7.07 7.44
N GLY A 86 -8.35 -5.99 6.96
CA GLY A 86 -8.59 -5.47 5.63
C GLY A 86 -7.61 -6.09 4.66
N VAL A 87 -8.09 -6.50 3.49
CA VAL A 87 -7.26 -6.96 2.37
C VAL A 87 -7.73 -6.28 1.09
N ALA A 88 -6.79 -5.78 0.30
CA ALA A 88 -7.02 -5.41 -1.08
C ALA A 88 -5.94 -6.03 -1.96
N TYR A 89 -6.28 -6.45 -3.18
CA TYR A 89 -5.28 -6.85 -4.17
C TYR A 89 -5.64 -6.37 -5.55
N PHE A 90 -4.62 -6.03 -6.33
CA PHE A 90 -4.71 -5.55 -7.69
C PHE A 90 -4.04 -6.55 -8.61
N ASP A 91 -4.79 -7.05 -9.57
CA ASP A 91 -4.28 -7.92 -10.62
C ASP A 91 -3.95 -7.06 -11.84
N VAL A 92 -2.64 -6.95 -12.16
CA VAL A 92 -2.18 -6.16 -13.31
C VAL A 92 -2.69 -6.74 -14.64
N SER A 93 -2.87 -8.06 -14.72
CA SER A 93 -3.28 -8.72 -15.97
C SER A 93 -4.72 -8.41 -16.35
N THR A 94 -5.61 -8.28 -15.36
CA THR A 94 -7.03 -7.97 -15.55
C THR A 94 -7.34 -6.49 -15.34
N GLY A 95 -6.46 -5.75 -14.68
CA GLY A 95 -6.69 -4.36 -14.27
C GLY A 95 -7.75 -4.22 -13.16
N GLU A 96 -8.02 -5.31 -12.42
CA GLU A 96 -9.08 -5.36 -11.43
C GLU A 96 -8.56 -5.16 -10.01
N LEU A 97 -9.30 -4.38 -9.22
CA LEU A 97 -9.06 -4.18 -7.79
C LEU A 97 -10.11 -4.93 -6.97
N PHE A 98 -9.64 -5.86 -6.15
CA PHE A 98 -10.46 -6.64 -5.24
C PHE A 98 -10.27 -6.14 -3.81
N VAL A 99 -11.36 -6.04 -3.06
CA VAL A 99 -11.35 -5.49 -1.70
C VAL A 99 -12.22 -6.34 -0.77
N MET A 100 -11.72 -6.64 0.42
CA MET A 100 -12.46 -7.40 1.43
C MET A 100 -12.10 -6.96 2.86
N GLU A 101 -13.04 -7.20 3.77
CA GLU A 101 -12.81 -7.19 5.21
C GLU A 101 -13.15 -8.58 5.76
N VAL A 102 -12.29 -9.07 6.64
CA VAL A 102 -12.45 -10.34 7.33
C VAL A 102 -12.31 -10.10 8.82
N TRP A 103 -13.03 -10.89 9.63
CA TRP A 103 -12.82 -10.96 11.07
C TRP A 103 -11.93 -12.15 11.40
N GLU A 104 -10.88 -11.91 12.17
CA GLU A 104 -9.85 -12.89 12.47
C GLU A 104 -9.43 -12.79 13.93
N ASP A 105 -9.77 -13.85 14.67
CA ASP A 105 -9.53 -13.97 16.11
C ASP A 105 -8.20 -14.63 16.42
N ASP A 106 -7.71 -15.47 15.50
CA ASP A 106 -6.52 -16.28 15.68
C ASP A 106 -5.25 -15.53 15.31
N CYS A 107 -4.20 -15.74 16.11
CA CYS A 107 -2.87 -15.18 15.88
C CYS A 107 -2.21 -15.70 14.58
N ASP A 108 -2.57 -16.90 14.14
CA ASP A 108 -2.04 -17.54 12.94
C ASP A 108 -2.65 -17.02 11.63
N LEU A 109 -3.70 -16.22 11.74
CA LEU A 109 -4.44 -15.61 10.63
C LEU A 109 -4.79 -16.64 9.52
N PRO A 110 -5.59 -17.68 9.83
CA PRO A 110 -5.90 -18.76 8.89
C PRO A 110 -6.61 -18.28 7.62
N THR A 111 -7.47 -17.26 7.73
CA THR A 111 -8.17 -16.70 6.56
C THR A 111 -7.20 -15.90 5.70
N LEU A 112 -6.28 -15.15 6.30
CA LEU A 112 -5.18 -14.52 5.57
C LEU A 112 -4.36 -15.56 4.80
N GLN A 113 -4.04 -16.71 5.42
CA GLN A 113 -3.29 -17.77 4.74
C GLN A 113 -4.07 -18.32 3.55
N LEU A 114 -5.39 -18.52 3.69
CA LEU A 114 -6.24 -18.97 2.58
C LEU A 114 -6.28 -17.95 1.44
N ILE A 115 -6.43 -16.66 1.75
CA ILE A 115 -6.42 -15.59 0.75
C ILE A 115 -5.09 -15.57 0.01
N LYS A 116 -3.96 -15.62 0.73
CA LYS A 116 -2.63 -15.69 0.11
C LYS A 116 -2.47 -16.94 -0.76
N PHE A 117 -3.01 -18.07 -0.34
CA PHE A 117 -2.97 -19.31 -1.12
C PHE A 117 -3.72 -19.19 -2.45
N GLN A 118 -4.89 -18.53 -2.44
CA GLN A 118 -5.71 -18.32 -3.63
C GLN A 118 -5.14 -17.22 -4.54
N VAL A 119 -4.67 -16.13 -3.95
CA VAL A 119 -4.27 -14.92 -4.68
C VAL A 119 -2.82 -14.98 -5.14
N GLN A 120 -1.95 -15.68 -4.40
CA GLN A 120 -0.51 -15.80 -4.68
C GLN A 120 0.16 -14.44 -5.02
N PRO A 121 0.07 -13.44 -4.12
CA PRO A 121 0.56 -12.09 -4.41
C PRO A 121 2.09 -12.07 -4.55
N ALA A 122 2.59 -11.36 -5.56
CA ALA A 122 4.01 -11.13 -5.79
C ALA A 122 4.63 -10.25 -4.68
N VAL A 123 3.88 -9.22 -4.25
CA VAL A 123 4.27 -8.31 -3.18
C VAL A 123 3.09 -8.06 -2.26
N ILE A 124 3.35 -8.06 -0.95
CA ILE A 124 2.38 -7.67 0.06
C ILE A 124 2.87 -6.40 0.77
N TYR A 125 2.08 -5.34 0.68
CA TYR A 125 2.31 -4.10 1.38
C TYR A 125 1.58 -4.08 2.72
N THR A 126 2.25 -3.57 3.75
CA THR A 126 1.59 -3.26 5.01
C THR A 126 2.20 -2.04 5.69
N SER A 127 1.54 -1.53 6.72
CA SER A 127 1.95 -0.31 7.41
C SER A 127 3.16 -0.55 8.32
N THR A 128 4.09 0.41 8.38
CA THR A 128 5.18 0.43 9.37
C THR A 128 4.71 0.49 10.83
N LYS A 129 3.40 0.69 11.07
CA LYS A 129 2.79 0.66 12.40
C LYS A 129 2.16 -0.70 12.76
N MET A 130 2.22 -1.68 11.85
CA MET A 130 1.74 -3.03 12.18
C MET A 130 2.67 -3.69 13.20
N ASP A 131 2.09 -4.51 14.07
CA ASP A 131 2.85 -5.29 15.05
C ASP A 131 3.62 -6.43 14.38
N ASP A 132 4.70 -6.85 15.05
CA ASP A 132 5.61 -7.89 14.53
C ASP A 132 4.92 -9.23 14.35
N GLN A 133 3.91 -9.53 15.16
CA GLN A 133 3.13 -10.78 15.04
C GLN A 133 2.35 -10.81 13.73
N PHE A 134 1.68 -9.71 13.38
CA PHE A 134 1.01 -9.56 12.09
C PHE A 134 1.98 -9.65 10.91
N VAL A 135 3.12 -8.96 10.98
CA VAL A 135 4.14 -9.01 9.92
C VAL A 135 4.70 -10.43 9.76
N THR A 136 4.93 -11.14 10.86
CA THR A 136 5.38 -12.54 10.86
C THR A 136 4.34 -13.46 10.19
N ALA A 137 3.06 -13.26 10.47
CA ALA A 137 1.98 -14.03 9.85
C ALA A 137 1.85 -13.75 8.34
N LEU A 138 2.13 -12.53 7.89
CA LEU A 138 2.23 -12.21 6.46
C LEU A 138 3.40 -12.95 5.80
N GLN A 139 4.57 -13.00 6.47
CA GLN A 139 5.79 -13.67 5.98
C GLN A 139 5.71 -15.20 5.98
N LYS A 140 4.71 -15.79 6.65
CA LYS A 140 4.50 -17.25 6.69
C LYS A 140 4.40 -17.81 5.27
N ARG A 141 5.16 -18.87 4.98
CA ARG A 141 5.09 -19.58 3.70
C ARG A 141 3.77 -20.33 3.58
N LEU A 142 3.29 -20.49 2.34
CA LEU A 142 2.04 -21.19 2.04
C LEU A 142 2.19 -22.72 2.09
N HIS A 143 3.33 -23.23 1.63
CA HIS A 143 3.74 -24.63 1.66
C HIS A 143 5.27 -24.69 1.75
N GLU A 144 5.84 -25.86 2.08
CA GLU A 144 7.28 -26.01 2.33
C GLU A 144 8.15 -25.56 1.14
N ASP A 145 7.67 -25.83 -0.08
CA ASP A 145 8.36 -25.50 -1.34
C ASP A 145 8.07 -24.08 -1.86
N SER A 146 7.15 -23.33 -1.24
CA SER A 146 6.83 -21.96 -1.65
C SER A 146 7.91 -21.00 -1.18
N GLU A 147 8.31 -20.07 -2.05
CA GLU A 147 9.03 -18.89 -1.60
C GLU A 147 8.15 -18.08 -0.61
N ALA A 148 8.80 -17.42 0.35
CA ALA A 148 8.08 -16.52 1.25
C ALA A 148 7.64 -15.27 0.46
N PRO A 149 6.42 -14.76 0.69
CA PRO A 149 5.94 -13.58 -0.02
C PRO A 149 6.83 -12.37 0.27
N HIS A 150 7.08 -11.54 -0.73
CA HIS A 150 7.87 -10.32 -0.55
C HIS A 150 7.05 -9.27 0.21
N ILE A 151 7.42 -9.00 1.46
CA ILE A 151 6.70 -8.03 2.32
C ILE A 151 7.40 -6.67 2.28
N LYS A 152 6.65 -5.62 1.94
CA LYS A 152 7.12 -4.22 1.98
C LYS A 152 6.37 -3.41 3.04
N LEU A 153 7.13 -2.89 4.01
CA LEU A 153 6.62 -1.95 5.00
C LEU A 153 6.60 -0.53 4.43
N VAL A 154 5.43 0.10 4.40
CA VAL A 154 5.25 1.47 3.90
C VAL A 154 4.69 2.39 4.99
N LYS A 155 4.85 3.70 4.83
CA LYS A 155 4.41 4.67 5.83
C LYS A 155 2.91 4.52 6.09
N SER A 156 2.52 4.53 7.36
CA SER A 156 1.10 4.46 7.75
C SER A 156 0.19 5.53 7.12
N SER A 157 0.75 6.65 6.65
CA SER A 157 0.01 7.72 5.97
C SER A 157 -0.64 7.28 4.66
N PHE A 158 -0.07 6.31 3.94
CA PHE A 158 -0.66 5.75 2.72
C PHE A 158 -2.04 5.14 3.00
N PHE A 159 -2.19 4.59 4.21
CA PHE A 159 -3.40 3.92 4.67
C PHE A 159 -4.32 4.84 5.49
N SER A 160 -4.20 6.17 5.36
CA SER A 160 -5.12 7.11 6.02
C SER A 160 -6.52 7.03 5.40
N TYR A 161 -7.55 6.84 6.23
CA TYR A 161 -8.94 6.73 5.75
C TYR A 161 -9.35 7.93 4.89
N GLN A 162 -9.07 9.17 5.33
CA GLN A 162 -9.49 10.37 4.61
C GLN A 162 -8.83 10.45 3.23
N GLN A 163 -7.53 10.17 3.15
CA GLN A 163 -6.79 10.19 1.88
C GLN A 163 -7.22 9.05 0.96
N ALA A 164 -7.40 7.85 1.52
CA ALA A 164 -7.84 6.67 0.79
C ALA A 164 -9.26 6.85 0.23
N ARG A 165 -10.19 7.35 1.04
CA ARG A 165 -11.56 7.67 0.62
C ARG A 165 -11.59 8.70 -0.50
N HIS A 166 -10.82 9.78 -0.36
CA HIS A 166 -10.71 10.79 -1.40
C HIS A 166 -10.20 10.19 -2.71
N ARG A 167 -9.12 9.39 -2.66
CA ARG A 167 -8.57 8.71 -3.84
C ARG A 167 -9.59 7.80 -4.52
N LEU A 168 -10.30 6.98 -3.75
CA LEU A 168 -11.32 6.07 -4.27
C LEU A 168 -12.51 6.83 -4.89
N ALA A 169 -12.95 7.95 -4.29
CA ALA A 169 -14.05 8.75 -4.82
C ALA A 169 -13.77 9.32 -6.23
N TYR A 170 -12.51 9.63 -6.53
CA TYR A 170 -12.07 10.17 -7.83
C TYR A 170 -11.41 9.12 -8.73
N LEU A 171 -11.37 7.86 -8.31
CA LEU A 171 -10.79 6.76 -9.08
C LEU A 171 -11.59 6.54 -10.36
N LYS A 172 -10.95 6.61 -11.53
CA LYS A 172 -11.59 6.25 -12.80
C LYS A 172 -11.75 4.73 -12.89
N VAL A 173 -12.99 4.26 -12.91
CA VAL A 173 -13.36 2.85 -13.07
C VAL A 173 -14.15 2.71 -14.36
N LYS A 174 -13.84 1.69 -15.17
CA LYS A 174 -14.59 1.38 -16.39
C LYS A 174 -16.07 1.15 -16.07
N GLY A 175 -16.96 1.61 -16.96
CA GLY A 175 -18.41 1.55 -16.75
C GLY A 175 -18.98 2.68 -15.86
N VAL A 176 -18.15 3.40 -15.11
CA VAL A 176 -18.58 4.65 -14.45
C VAL A 176 -18.47 5.79 -15.44
N ARG A 177 -19.59 6.43 -15.76
CA ARG A 177 -19.62 7.54 -16.71
C ARG A 177 -18.78 8.72 -16.19
N SER A 178 -18.02 9.35 -17.08
CA SER A 178 -17.15 10.48 -16.75
C SER A 178 -17.90 11.81 -16.58
N ASP A 179 -19.16 11.87 -16.98
CA ASP A 179 -20.01 13.06 -16.93
C ASP A 179 -20.87 13.15 -15.66
N LEU A 180 -20.75 12.17 -14.75
CA LEU A 180 -21.45 12.19 -13.46
C LEU A 180 -20.92 13.31 -12.58
N ASN A 181 -21.82 13.97 -11.86
CA ASN A 181 -21.41 14.88 -10.79
C ASN A 181 -20.84 14.09 -9.59
N ASP A 182 -20.14 14.79 -8.68
CA ASP A 182 -19.50 14.16 -7.51
C ASP A 182 -20.44 13.30 -6.66
N THR A 183 -21.72 13.68 -6.56
CA THR A 183 -22.72 12.93 -5.77
C THR A 183 -23.13 11.64 -6.48
N GLU A 184 -23.49 11.71 -7.75
CA GLU A 184 -23.85 10.55 -8.58
C GLU A 184 -22.70 9.56 -8.70
N ARG A 185 -21.48 10.08 -8.87
CA ARG A 185 -20.27 9.28 -8.90
C ARG A 185 -20.08 8.51 -7.60
N LEU A 186 -20.20 9.18 -6.46
CA LEU A 186 -20.08 8.53 -5.16
C LEU A 186 -21.15 7.45 -4.97
N HIS A 187 -22.38 7.66 -5.43
CA HIS A 187 -23.43 6.63 -5.41
C HIS A 187 -23.09 5.42 -6.28
N ALA A 188 -22.54 5.64 -7.48
CA ALA A 188 -22.10 4.55 -8.36
C ALA A 188 -20.98 3.72 -7.69
N LEU A 189 -19.98 4.39 -7.12
CA LEU A 189 -18.85 3.72 -6.45
C LEU A 189 -19.27 3.01 -5.15
N ASN A 190 -20.21 3.57 -4.38
CA ASN A 190 -20.80 2.90 -3.19
C ASN A 190 -21.49 1.57 -3.53
N SER A 191 -21.87 1.37 -4.79
CA SER A 191 -22.45 0.09 -5.25
C SER A 191 -21.36 -0.96 -5.56
N MET A 192 -20.08 -0.57 -5.61
CA MET A 192 -18.93 -1.43 -5.91
C MET A 192 -18.08 -1.73 -4.67
N ILE A 193 -17.98 -0.77 -3.76
CA ILE A 193 -17.27 -0.89 -2.48
C ILE A 193 -18.07 -0.19 -1.37
N ASN A 194 -18.13 -0.80 -0.20
CA ASN A 194 -18.69 -0.17 0.97
C ASN A 194 -17.76 0.91 1.56
N PHE A 195 -17.99 2.18 1.23
CA PHE A 195 -17.21 3.30 1.81
C PHE A 195 -17.41 3.51 3.32
N GLY A 196 -18.45 2.90 3.90
CA GLY A 196 -18.65 2.83 5.35
C GLY A 196 -17.67 1.87 6.03
N ASN A 197 -17.09 0.92 5.27
CA ASN A 197 -16.11 0.00 5.79
C ASN A 197 -14.70 0.61 5.78
N GLU A 198 -14.26 1.09 6.94
CA GLU A 198 -12.96 1.75 7.09
C GLU A 198 -11.79 0.86 6.63
N MET A 199 -11.83 -0.45 6.89
CA MET A 199 -10.73 -1.37 6.58
C MET A 199 -10.59 -1.59 5.08
N GLN A 200 -11.70 -1.80 4.38
CA GLN A 200 -11.73 -1.90 2.91
C GLN A 200 -11.24 -0.61 2.26
N VAL A 201 -11.78 0.55 2.69
CA VAL A 201 -11.39 1.85 2.13
C VAL A 201 -9.89 2.11 2.31
N ARG A 202 -9.35 1.88 3.52
CA ARG A 202 -7.94 2.14 3.83
C ARG A 202 -7.01 1.24 3.04
N THR A 203 -7.32 -0.05 2.94
CA THR A 203 -6.48 -1.02 2.22
C THR A 203 -6.52 -0.79 0.72
N ALA A 204 -7.70 -0.61 0.13
CA ALA A 204 -7.86 -0.33 -1.30
C ALA A 204 -7.20 1.00 -1.70
N GLY A 205 -7.56 2.10 -1.03
CA GLY A 205 -6.99 3.41 -1.35
C GLY A 205 -5.51 3.53 -1.00
N GLY A 206 -5.01 2.75 -0.03
CA GLY A 206 -3.60 2.65 0.30
C GLY A 206 -2.80 1.87 -0.74
N LEU A 207 -3.31 0.73 -1.21
CA LEU A 207 -2.70 -0.04 -2.30
C LEU A 207 -2.55 0.83 -3.54
N LEU A 208 -3.60 1.54 -3.95
CA LEU A 208 -3.55 2.45 -5.09
C LEU A 208 -2.54 3.58 -4.94
N ALA A 209 -2.40 4.12 -3.73
CA ALA A 209 -1.41 5.16 -3.45
C ALA A 209 0.03 4.65 -3.65
N ILE A 210 0.28 3.42 -3.20
CA ILE A 210 1.60 2.79 -3.28
C ILE A 210 1.90 2.44 -4.73
N LEU A 211 0.96 1.78 -5.42
CA LEU A 211 1.12 1.42 -6.83
C LEU A 211 1.31 2.66 -7.70
N GLN A 212 0.54 3.73 -7.46
CA GLN A 212 0.75 4.98 -8.15
C GLN A 212 2.17 5.50 -7.92
N GLN A 213 2.72 5.41 -6.72
CA GLN A 213 4.08 5.88 -6.47
C GLN A 213 5.17 4.97 -7.05
N GLU A 214 5.02 3.64 -6.94
CA GLU A 214 6.03 2.67 -7.37
C GLU A 214 6.00 2.43 -8.89
N MET A 215 4.83 2.49 -9.53
CA MET A 215 4.63 2.21 -10.97
C MET A 215 4.67 3.47 -11.85
N LEU A 216 4.94 4.65 -11.30
CA LEU A 216 5.03 5.92 -12.05
C LEU A 216 6.28 6.04 -12.93
N HIS A 217 7.15 5.02 -12.98
CA HIS A 217 8.29 4.97 -13.89
C HIS A 217 8.00 4.22 -15.21
N ASP A 218 6.94 3.40 -15.29
CA ASP A 218 6.65 2.56 -16.46
C ASP A 218 5.33 2.90 -17.17
N ILE A 219 4.59 3.92 -16.70
CA ILE A 219 3.26 4.25 -17.24
C ILE A 219 3.24 5.68 -17.77
N ASP A 220 3.87 5.86 -18.93
CA ASP A 220 3.77 7.06 -19.74
C ASP A 220 2.40 7.09 -20.46
N GLY A 221 1.36 7.50 -19.76
CA GLY A 221 0.09 7.96 -20.36
C GLY A 221 -0.89 6.85 -20.81
N GLU A 222 -2.18 7.17 -20.77
CA GLU A 222 -3.33 6.37 -21.25
C GLU A 222 -3.79 5.13 -20.42
N HIS A 223 -2.97 4.48 -19.58
CA HIS A 223 -3.40 3.27 -18.83
C HIS A 223 -3.89 3.47 -17.39
N GLY A 224 -4.13 4.70 -16.94
CA GLY A 224 -4.47 5.03 -15.54
C GLY A 224 -5.90 4.71 -15.08
N GLN A 225 -6.60 3.80 -15.75
CA GLN A 225 -7.98 3.43 -15.42
C GLN A 225 -8.04 2.01 -14.85
N ILE A 226 -8.77 1.85 -13.74
CA ILE A 226 -9.06 0.51 -13.21
C ILE A 226 -10.20 -0.10 -14.03
N GLU A 227 -9.99 -1.33 -14.49
CA GLU A 227 -10.97 -2.06 -15.31
C GLU A 227 -12.20 -2.44 -14.50
N SER A 228 -12.03 -2.82 -13.23
CA SER A 228 -13.15 -3.14 -12.32
C SER A 228 -12.78 -2.97 -10.85
N LEU A 229 -13.76 -2.59 -10.04
CA LEU A 229 -13.68 -2.56 -8.57
C LEU A 229 -14.66 -3.60 -8.01
N GLN A 230 -14.13 -4.61 -7.33
CA GLN A 230 -14.92 -5.73 -6.83
C GLN A 230 -14.81 -5.87 -5.30
N GLU A 231 -15.94 -5.81 -4.61
CA GLU A 231 -16.03 -6.19 -3.19
C GLU A 231 -16.22 -7.71 -3.07
N LEU A 232 -15.28 -8.37 -2.38
CA LEU A 232 -15.37 -9.79 -2.08
C LEU A 232 -15.86 -9.98 -0.65
N SER A 233 -16.93 -10.75 -0.50
CA SER A 233 -17.44 -11.20 0.80
C SER A 233 -17.06 -12.67 0.99
N LEU A 234 -16.14 -12.95 1.92
CA LEU A 234 -15.91 -14.31 2.39
C LEU A 234 -17.01 -14.64 3.40
N TYR A 235 -18.04 -15.35 2.94
CA TYR A 235 -18.96 -15.99 3.88
C TYR A 235 -18.23 -17.18 4.51
N PRO A 236 -18.00 -17.21 5.84
CA PRO A 236 -17.48 -18.40 6.46
C PRO A 236 -18.47 -19.54 6.16
N LEU A 237 -17.98 -20.62 5.56
CA LEU A 237 -18.69 -21.89 5.46
C LEU A 237 -18.78 -22.49 6.88
N SER A 238 -19.56 -21.86 7.75
CA SER A 238 -19.89 -22.39 9.07
C SER A 238 -21.39 -22.54 9.16
N GLN A 239 -21.85 -23.74 8.84
CA GLN A 239 -22.79 -24.58 9.59
C GLN A 239 -23.70 -25.39 8.66
N SER A 240 -23.20 -26.55 8.22
CA SER A 240 -24.07 -27.69 7.89
C SER A 240 -23.29 -28.98 8.15
N LEU A 241 -23.20 -29.36 9.42
CA LEU A 241 -22.96 -30.74 9.86
C LEU A 241 -23.17 -30.84 11.37
N PHE A 242 -24.42 -30.65 11.80
CA PHE A 242 -24.96 -31.25 13.02
C PHE A 242 -26.47 -31.45 12.84
N ILE A 243 -26.85 -32.54 12.16
CA ILE A 243 -27.99 -33.40 12.53
C ILE A 243 -27.53 -34.83 12.26
#